data_AF-A0AAI9CXR1-F1
#
_entry.id   AF-A0AAI9CXR1-F1
#
_cell.length_a   1.000
_cell.length_b   1.000
_cell.length_c   1.000
_cell.angle_alpha   90.00
_cell.angle_beta   90.00
_cell.angle_gamma   90.00
#
_symmetry.space_group_name_H-M   'P 1'
#
loop_
_entity.id
_entity.type
_entity.pdbx_description
1 polymer ?
#
loop_
_entity_poly.entity_id
_entity_poly.type
_entity_poly.pdbx_seq_one_letter_code
_entity_poly.pdbx_strand_id
1 'polypeptide(L)'
;MAGLITLFCYALCLGVITWFYYPASLFSPVTSFEGRLLTLLTYSAGSQGFFITLIILCIWALSIRKFRQGVLQKFLQLGLLLIIGFASKSGLKLATESPRPYSELLAAEQIIDSPADFYHLDDAEKAQAISAIAKNVSPWRSQHWQGEKDYSFPSGHTLFAAICVAFFGAVFLSAKRYGALVLLLVWASSVAYSRLWLGMHRPVDLFGSWAFVAVVFILLPNHLPFVSQWISRLAKQ
;
A
#
# COMPACT_ATOMS: atom_id res chain seq x y z
N MET A 1 18.36 10.47 -4.32
CA MET A 1 17.79 10.86 -5.63
C MET A 1 17.05 9.75 -6.34
N ALA A 2 17.66 8.59 -6.65
CA ALA A 2 16.99 7.52 -7.41
C ALA A 2 15.62 7.08 -6.84
N GLY A 3 15.50 6.89 -5.52
CA GLY A 3 14.22 6.52 -4.89
C GLY A 3 13.14 7.59 -4.96
N LEU A 4 13.52 8.88 -4.95
CA LEU A 4 12.57 9.98 -5.13
C LEU A 4 12.06 10.06 -6.57
N ILE A 5 12.93 9.78 -7.55
CA ILE A 5 12.55 9.69 -8.95
C ILE A 5 11.54 8.55 -9.14
N THR A 6 11.76 7.38 -8.54
CA THR A 6 10.81 6.27 -8.67
C THR A 6 9.50 6.53 -7.95
N LEU A 7 9.53 7.19 -6.78
CA LEU A 7 8.31 7.67 -6.11
C LEU A 7 7.56 8.70 -6.96
N PHE A 8 8.24 9.61 -7.62
CA PHE A 8 7.62 10.57 -8.54
C PHE A 8 6.94 9.86 -9.71
N CYS A 9 7.62 8.91 -10.37
CA CYS A 9 7.01 8.10 -11.42
C CYS A 9 5.76 7.35 -10.91
N TYR A 10 5.82 6.82 -9.69
CA TYR A 10 4.67 6.15 -9.10
C TYR A 10 3.52 7.12 -8.81
N ALA A 11 3.78 8.35 -8.35
CA ALA A 11 2.76 9.38 -8.19
C ALA A 11 2.07 9.71 -9.52
N LEU A 12 2.81 9.77 -10.63
CA LEU A 12 2.23 9.94 -11.96
C LEU A 12 1.31 8.77 -12.32
N CYS A 13 1.74 7.52 -12.06
CA CYS A 13 0.90 6.35 -12.28
C CYS A 13 -0.37 6.37 -11.43
N LEU A 14 -0.27 6.78 -10.16
CA LEU A 14 -1.44 6.98 -9.29
C LEU A 14 -2.39 8.02 -9.88
N GLY A 15 -1.87 9.17 -10.34
CA GLY A 15 -2.67 10.23 -10.96
C GLY A 15 -3.43 9.74 -12.19
N VAL A 16 -2.76 9.00 -13.07
CA VAL A 16 -3.39 8.38 -14.24
C VAL A 16 -4.51 7.42 -13.83
N ILE A 17 -4.24 6.50 -12.89
CA ILE A 17 -5.25 5.54 -12.42
C ILE A 17 -6.46 6.26 -11.83
N THR A 18 -6.23 7.25 -10.97
CA THR A 18 -7.30 7.98 -10.30
C THR A 18 -8.13 8.78 -11.29
N TRP A 19 -7.49 9.36 -12.32
CA TRP A 19 -8.17 10.12 -13.38
C TRP A 19 -9.12 9.25 -14.20
N PHE A 20 -8.68 8.04 -14.57
CA PHE A 20 -9.50 7.14 -15.38
C PHE A 20 -10.58 6.41 -14.58
N TYR A 21 -10.35 6.14 -13.29
CA TYR A 21 -11.23 5.27 -12.52
C TYR A 21 -12.16 6.00 -11.54
N TYR A 22 -11.78 7.14 -10.97
CA TYR A 22 -12.55 7.77 -9.89
C TYR A 22 -13.40 8.97 -10.37
N PRO A 23 -14.68 9.10 -9.97
CA PRO A 23 -15.45 8.19 -9.11
C PRO A 23 -16.00 6.98 -9.87
N ALA A 24 -15.81 5.77 -9.30
CA ALA A 24 -16.34 4.54 -9.86
C ALA A 24 -17.61 4.09 -9.14
N SER A 25 -18.54 3.48 -9.88
CA SER A 25 -19.70 2.82 -9.28
C SER A 25 -19.32 1.51 -8.59
N LEU A 26 -19.74 1.39 -7.33
CA LEU A 26 -19.55 0.17 -6.54
C LEU A 26 -20.63 -0.90 -6.80
N PHE A 27 -21.64 -0.59 -7.62
CA PHE A 27 -22.70 -1.52 -8.03
C PHE A 27 -22.42 -2.24 -9.34
N SER A 28 -21.39 -1.81 -10.09
CA SER A 28 -21.07 -2.42 -11.40
C SER A 28 -20.85 -3.94 -11.25
N PRO A 29 -21.49 -4.77 -12.10
CA PRO A 29 -21.27 -6.21 -12.11
C PRO A 29 -19.84 -6.51 -12.55
N VAL A 30 -19.27 -7.59 -12.02
CA VAL A 30 -17.85 -7.93 -12.17
C VAL A 30 -17.70 -9.38 -12.59
N THR A 31 -16.78 -9.64 -13.52
CA THR A 31 -16.43 -11.02 -13.90
C THR A 31 -15.62 -11.71 -12.80
N SER A 32 -15.83 -13.03 -12.60
CA SER A 32 -15.08 -13.80 -11.60
C SER A 32 -13.56 -13.73 -11.79
N PHE A 33 -13.10 -13.61 -13.04
CA PHE A 33 -11.67 -13.46 -13.36
C PHE A 33 -11.11 -12.14 -12.84
N GLU A 34 -11.76 -11.01 -13.15
CA GLU A 34 -11.32 -9.68 -12.71
C GLU A 34 -11.30 -9.59 -11.17
N GLY A 35 -12.36 -10.04 -10.51
CA GLY A 35 -12.43 -10.03 -9.05
C GLY A 35 -11.33 -10.85 -8.39
N ARG A 36 -11.03 -12.05 -8.92
CA ARG A 36 -9.92 -12.88 -8.43
C ARG A 36 -8.56 -12.23 -8.66
N LEU A 37 -8.33 -11.65 -9.83
CA LEU A 37 -7.08 -10.98 -10.18
C LEU A 37 -6.80 -9.80 -9.22
N LEU A 38 -7.79 -8.93 -9.03
CA LEU A 38 -7.66 -7.76 -8.14
C LEU A 38 -7.53 -8.16 -6.67
N THR A 39 -8.18 -9.25 -6.27
CA THR A 39 -8.01 -9.87 -4.95
C THR A 39 -6.57 -10.36 -4.72
N LEU A 40 -6.00 -11.09 -5.69
CA LEU A 40 -4.62 -11.54 -5.60
C LEU A 40 -3.63 -10.37 -5.56
N LEU A 41 -3.88 -9.33 -6.34
CA LEU A 41 -3.09 -8.10 -6.31
C LEU A 41 -3.16 -7.42 -4.94
N THR A 42 -4.34 -7.22 -4.35
CA THR A 42 -4.42 -6.62 -3.00
C THR A 42 -3.73 -7.51 -1.97
N TYR A 43 -3.93 -8.84 -1.99
CA TYR A 43 -3.29 -9.74 -1.04
C TYR A 43 -1.76 -9.75 -1.15
N SER A 44 -1.20 -9.55 -2.35
CA SER A 44 0.26 -9.46 -2.54
C SER A 44 0.91 -8.29 -1.77
N ALA A 45 0.14 -7.25 -1.42
CA ALA A 45 0.58 -6.12 -0.62
C ALA A 45 -0.09 -6.05 0.78
N GLY A 46 -0.95 -7.02 1.09
CA GLY A 46 -1.68 -7.12 2.35
C GLY A 46 -1.02 -8.07 3.35
N SER A 47 -1.62 -8.22 4.54
CA SER A 47 -1.11 -9.14 5.58
C SER A 47 -0.96 -10.59 5.10
N GLN A 48 -1.75 -10.97 4.09
CA GLN A 48 -1.77 -12.31 3.50
C GLN A 48 -0.51 -12.63 2.68
N GLY A 49 0.12 -11.62 2.06
CA GLY A 49 1.14 -11.85 1.02
C GLY A 49 2.34 -10.91 1.04
N PHE A 50 2.34 -9.83 1.84
CA PHE A 50 3.42 -8.85 1.78
C PHE A 50 4.80 -9.45 2.09
N PHE A 51 4.89 -10.42 3.01
CA PHE A 51 6.15 -11.11 3.32
C PHE A 51 6.69 -11.88 2.12
N ILE A 52 5.82 -12.57 1.37
CA ILE A 52 6.21 -13.31 0.17
C ILE A 52 6.72 -12.34 -0.90
N THR A 53 5.98 -11.26 -1.15
CA THR A 53 6.38 -10.21 -2.09
C THR A 53 7.73 -9.59 -1.69
N LEU A 54 7.92 -9.31 -0.39
CA LEU A 54 9.16 -8.76 0.14
C LEU A 54 10.33 -9.72 -0.08
N ILE A 55 10.16 -11.02 0.19
CA ILE A 55 11.19 -12.04 -0.05
C ILE A 55 11.57 -12.08 -1.52
N ILE A 56 10.59 -12.10 -2.43
CA ILE A 56 10.83 -12.11 -3.89
C ILE A 56 11.64 -10.88 -4.31
N LEU A 57 11.25 -9.68 -3.87
CA LEU A 57 11.96 -8.44 -4.20
C LEU A 57 13.37 -8.41 -3.60
N CYS A 58 13.55 -8.93 -2.39
CA CYS A 58 14.86 -9.07 -1.75
C CYS A 58 15.78 -10.02 -2.53
N ILE A 59 15.30 -11.20 -2.92
CA ILE A 59 16.06 -12.16 -3.74
C ILE A 59 16.43 -11.52 -5.08
N TRP A 60 15.49 -10.83 -5.72
CA TRP A 60 15.76 -10.15 -6.98
C TRP A 60 16.80 -9.04 -6.82
N ALA A 61 16.71 -8.24 -5.75
CA ALA A 61 17.72 -7.22 -5.44
C ALA A 61 19.10 -7.85 -5.20
N LEU A 62 19.18 -8.98 -4.49
CA LEU A 62 20.43 -9.70 -4.24
C LEU A 62 21.11 -10.20 -5.53
N SER A 63 20.35 -10.45 -6.60
CA SER A 63 20.93 -10.79 -7.90
C SER A 63 21.83 -9.67 -8.46
N ILE A 64 21.62 -8.41 -8.03
CA ILE A 64 22.36 -7.23 -8.51
C ILE A 64 23.67 -7.05 -7.72
N ARG A 65 24.83 -7.16 -8.40
CA ARG A 65 26.16 -7.08 -7.75
C ARG A 65 26.37 -5.82 -6.91
N LYS A 66 25.95 -4.64 -7.40
CA LYS A 66 26.03 -3.36 -6.66
C LYS A 66 25.10 -3.33 -5.43
N PHE A 67 24.03 -4.12 -5.40
CA PHE A 67 23.19 -4.23 -4.22
C PHE A 67 23.92 -4.94 -3.08
N ARG A 68 24.67 -6.01 -3.40
CA ARG A 68 25.44 -6.81 -2.43
C ARG A 68 26.50 -6.00 -1.68
N GLN A 69 27.00 -4.93 -2.29
CA GLN A 69 27.85 -3.95 -1.60
C GLN A 69 27.00 -3.17 -0.58
N GLY A 70 27.29 -3.37 0.71
CA GLY A 70 26.56 -2.73 1.80
C GLY A 70 25.18 -3.35 2.08
N VAL A 71 24.98 -4.64 1.75
CA VAL A 71 23.69 -5.33 1.88
C VAL A 71 23.05 -5.19 3.27
N LEU A 72 23.86 -5.26 4.34
CA LEU A 72 23.38 -5.12 5.72
C LEU A 72 22.77 -3.73 5.96
N GLN A 73 23.46 -2.66 5.53
CA GLN A 73 22.95 -1.29 5.66
C GLN A 73 21.65 -1.11 4.91
N LYS A 74 21.54 -1.70 3.71
CA LYS A 74 20.33 -1.63 2.89
C LYS A 74 19.15 -2.38 3.52
N PHE A 75 19.39 -3.56 4.09
CA PHE A 75 18.33 -4.28 4.81
C PHE A 75 17.89 -3.56 6.09
N LEU A 76 18.82 -2.94 6.82
CA LEU A 76 18.48 -2.12 7.99
C LEU A 76 17.66 -0.89 7.57
N GLN A 77 18.02 -0.24 6.47
CA GLN A 77 17.24 0.87 5.91
C GLN A 77 15.82 0.42 5.51
N LEU A 78 15.70 -0.71 4.81
CA LEU A 78 14.40 -1.28 4.44
C LEU A 78 13.57 -1.64 5.68
N GLY A 79 14.17 -2.26 6.68
CA GLY A 79 13.52 -2.59 7.95
C GLY A 79 13.02 -1.35 8.65
N LEU A 80 13.83 -0.29 8.72
CA LEU A 80 13.43 0.98 9.34
C LEU A 80 12.27 1.65 8.58
N LEU A 81 12.29 1.65 7.24
CA LEU A 81 11.18 2.14 6.43
C LEU A 81 9.89 1.38 6.71
N LEU A 82 9.95 0.04 6.79
CA LEU A 82 8.78 -0.79 7.07
C LEU A 82 8.27 -0.58 8.50
N ILE A 83 9.15 -0.51 9.49
CA ILE A 83 8.76 -0.29 10.89
C ILE A 83 8.10 1.07 11.05
N ILE A 84 8.74 2.16 10.59
CA ILE A 84 8.16 3.51 10.66
C ILE A 84 6.84 3.56 9.88
N GLY A 85 6.84 2.97 8.69
CA GLY A 85 5.67 2.84 7.82
C GLY A 85 4.46 2.24 8.52
N PHE A 86 4.60 1.01 8.99
CA PHE A 86 3.49 0.27 9.60
C PHE A 86 3.15 0.77 11.01
N ALA A 87 4.12 1.18 11.81
CA ALA A 87 3.86 1.72 13.16
C ALA A 87 3.05 3.02 13.09
N SER A 88 3.33 3.88 12.10
CA SER A 88 2.62 5.17 11.95
C SER A 88 1.20 5.01 11.44
N LYS A 89 0.87 3.89 10.77
CA LYS A 89 -0.46 3.63 10.18
C LYS A 89 -1.57 3.74 11.23
N SER A 90 -1.40 3.10 12.39
CA SER A 90 -2.45 3.06 13.43
C SER A 90 -2.72 4.45 14.01
N GLY A 91 -1.67 5.23 14.26
CA GLY A 91 -1.81 6.62 14.75
C GLY A 91 -2.49 7.53 13.73
N LEU A 92 -2.11 7.42 12.45
CA LEU A 92 -2.71 8.24 11.38
C LEU A 92 -4.19 7.90 11.14
N LYS A 93 -4.60 6.64 11.33
CA LYS A 93 -6.01 6.23 11.25
C LYS A 93 -6.88 6.90 12.30
N LEU A 94 -6.39 6.92 13.54
CA LEU A 94 -7.09 7.56 14.65
C LEU A 94 -7.10 9.08 14.52
N ALA A 95 -6.06 9.68 13.94
CA ALA A 95 -5.98 11.13 13.81
C ALA A 95 -6.89 11.70 12.70
N THR A 96 -7.26 10.91 11.70
CA THR A 96 -7.96 11.40 10.50
C THR A 96 -9.43 11.01 10.44
N GLU A 97 -9.82 9.90 11.08
CA GLU A 97 -11.20 9.40 11.15
C GLU A 97 -11.95 9.42 9.80
N SER A 98 -11.22 9.24 8.71
CA SER A 98 -11.77 9.35 7.36
C SER A 98 -12.63 8.11 7.06
N PRO A 99 -13.93 8.27 6.75
CA PRO A 99 -14.81 7.16 6.43
C PRO A 99 -14.42 6.52 5.09
N ARG A 100 -14.65 5.21 4.96
CA ARG A 100 -14.38 4.46 3.73
C ARG A 100 -15.46 4.72 2.67
N PRO A 101 -15.13 4.60 1.37
CA PRO A 101 -16.12 4.74 0.30
C PRO A 101 -17.34 3.81 0.45
N TYR A 102 -17.16 2.60 0.99
CA TYR A 102 -18.30 1.71 1.20
C TYR A 102 -19.24 2.19 2.30
N SER A 103 -18.78 2.92 3.33
CA SER A 103 -19.69 3.42 4.37
C SER A 103 -20.53 4.59 3.86
N GLU A 104 -20.02 5.35 2.89
CA GLU A 104 -20.83 6.31 2.13
C GLU A 104 -21.93 5.62 1.33
N LEU A 105 -21.61 4.49 0.72
CA LEU A 105 -22.60 3.70 -0.01
C LEU A 105 -23.66 3.10 0.94
N LEU A 106 -23.26 2.61 2.12
CA LEU A 106 -24.21 2.13 3.13
C LEU A 106 -25.16 3.25 3.59
N ALA A 107 -24.65 4.47 3.77
CA ALA A 107 -25.47 5.63 4.12
C ALA A 107 -26.40 6.03 2.98
N ALA A 108 -25.92 6.02 1.73
CA ALA A 108 -26.72 6.33 0.54
C ALA A 108 -27.88 5.33 0.34
N GLU A 109 -27.67 4.07 0.72
CA GLU A 109 -28.69 3.00 0.69
C GLU A 109 -29.55 2.94 1.97
N GLN A 110 -29.44 3.95 2.85
CA GLN A 110 -30.21 4.07 4.09
C GLN A 110 -30.06 2.86 5.04
N ILE A 111 -28.93 2.15 4.97
CA ILE A 111 -28.59 1.06 5.90
C ILE A 111 -28.06 1.62 7.22
N ILE A 112 -27.42 2.79 7.15
CA ILE A 112 -26.94 3.58 8.29
C ILE A 112 -27.30 5.06 8.05
N ASP A 113 -27.37 5.86 9.11
CA ASP A 113 -27.78 7.27 9.00
C ASP A 113 -26.68 8.14 8.38
N SER A 114 -25.42 7.91 8.76
CA SER A 114 -24.27 8.62 8.19
C SER A 114 -23.04 7.70 8.03
N PRO A 115 -22.06 8.07 7.17
CA PRO A 115 -20.85 7.27 6.99
C PRO A 115 -19.99 7.13 8.26
N ALA A 116 -20.13 8.07 9.20
CA ALA A 116 -19.40 8.09 10.47
C ALA A 116 -20.01 7.11 11.47
N ASP A 117 -21.34 6.94 11.47
CA ASP A 117 -22.05 6.06 12.40
C ASP A 117 -21.60 4.60 12.26
N PHE A 118 -21.20 4.20 11.04
CA PHE A 118 -20.59 2.90 10.81
C PHE A 118 -19.45 2.59 11.80
N TYR A 119 -18.66 3.58 12.21
CA TYR A 119 -17.50 3.36 13.07
C TYR A 119 -17.84 3.25 14.55
N HIS A 120 -19.01 3.75 14.96
CA HIS A 120 -19.55 3.62 16.32
C HIS A 120 -20.23 2.27 16.57
N LEU A 121 -20.63 1.57 15.51
CA LEU A 121 -21.20 0.22 15.59
C LEU A 121 -20.17 -0.80 16.13
N ASP A 122 -20.68 -1.84 16.77
CA ASP A 122 -19.87 -3.01 17.12
C ASP A 122 -19.51 -3.85 15.88
N ASP A 123 -18.65 -4.85 16.05
CA ASP A 123 -18.17 -5.67 14.94
C ASP A 123 -19.27 -6.54 14.29
N ALA A 124 -20.30 -6.93 15.05
CA ALA A 124 -21.42 -7.73 14.57
C ALA A 124 -22.39 -6.87 13.76
N GLU A 125 -22.72 -5.69 14.27
CA GLU A 125 -23.53 -4.67 13.59
C GLU A 125 -22.88 -4.23 12.28
N LYS A 126 -21.57 -3.95 12.28
CA LYS A 126 -20.81 -3.67 11.06
C LYS A 126 -20.92 -4.80 10.03
N ALA A 127 -20.81 -6.05 10.48
CA ALA A 127 -20.93 -7.21 9.59
C ALA A 127 -22.35 -7.35 9.02
N GLN A 128 -23.37 -7.05 9.83
CA GLN A 128 -24.77 -7.07 9.40
C GLN A 128 -25.05 -5.97 8.37
N ALA A 129 -24.58 -4.74 8.60
CA ALA A 129 -24.73 -3.63 7.66
C ALA A 129 -24.10 -3.95 6.29
N ILE A 130 -22.88 -4.52 6.28
CA ILE A 130 -22.23 -4.96 5.04
C ILE A 130 -22.99 -6.11 4.37
N SER A 131 -23.56 -7.02 5.16
CA SER A 131 -24.31 -8.17 4.62
C SER A 131 -25.64 -7.74 3.99
N ALA A 132 -26.26 -6.66 4.48
CA ALA A 132 -27.50 -6.11 3.92
C ALA A 132 -27.33 -5.66 2.47
N ILE A 133 -26.16 -5.13 2.10
CA ILE A 133 -25.88 -4.66 0.72
C ILE A 133 -25.17 -5.69 -0.16
N ALA A 134 -24.76 -6.84 0.40
CA ALA A 134 -23.92 -7.82 -0.29
C ALA A 134 -24.53 -8.39 -1.59
N LYS A 135 -25.86 -8.34 -1.74
CA LYS A 135 -26.56 -8.76 -2.97
C LYS A 135 -26.50 -7.71 -4.09
N ASN A 136 -26.31 -6.44 -3.74
CA ASN A 136 -26.30 -5.33 -4.69
C ASN A 136 -24.88 -5.02 -5.19
N VAL A 137 -23.85 -5.54 -4.50
CA VAL A 137 -22.45 -5.34 -4.86
C VAL A 137 -21.78 -6.67 -5.21
N SER A 138 -20.63 -6.58 -5.88
CA SER A 138 -19.80 -7.75 -6.17
C SER A 138 -19.40 -8.50 -4.88
N PRO A 139 -19.50 -9.84 -4.84
CA PRO A 139 -19.07 -10.63 -3.67
C PRO A 139 -17.60 -10.38 -3.28
N TRP A 140 -16.77 -10.06 -4.26
CA TRP A 140 -15.36 -9.71 -4.03
C TRP A 140 -15.21 -8.43 -3.19
N ARG A 141 -16.12 -7.47 -3.32
CA ARG A 141 -16.14 -6.23 -2.55
C ARG A 141 -16.63 -6.49 -1.13
N SER A 142 -17.81 -7.08 -0.98
CA SER A 142 -18.41 -7.33 0.33
C SER A 142 -17.53 -8.23 1.23
N GLN A 143 -16.85 -9.24 0.66
CA GLN A 143 -15.89 -10.06 1.39
C GLN A 143 -14.72 -9.23 1.95
N HIS A 144 -14.18 -8.30 1.16
CA HIS A 144 -13.10 -7.42 1.63
C HIS A 144 -13.58 -6.42 2.67
N TRP A 145 -14.81 -5.91 2.54
CA TRP A 145 -15.40 -4.98 3.51
C TRP A 145 -15.58 -5.64 4.88
N GLN A 146 -16.00 -6.92 4.90
CA GLN A 146 -16.07 -7.70 6.13
C GLN A 146 -14.70 -7.89 6.79
N GLY A 147 -13.62 -7.95 6.01
CA GLY A 147 -12.25 -8.12 6.50
C GLY A 147 -11.57 -6.83 6.98
N GLU A 148 -11.98 -5.64 6.51
CA GLU A 148 -11.39 -4.37 6.93
C GLU A 148 -12.45 -3.29 7.23
N LYS A 149 -12.77 -3.16 8.52
CA LYS A 149 -13.82 -2.29 9.06
C LYS A 149 -13.33 -0.98 9.70
N ASP A 150 -12.02 -0.74 9.70
CA ASP A 150 -11.40 0.45 10.29
C ASP A 150 -11.40 1.66 9.32
N TYR A 151 -10.99 2.84 9.79
CA TYR A 151 -10.95 4.06 8.96
C TYR A 151 -10.10 3.91 7.70
N SER A 152 -10.39 4.71 6.67
CA SER A 152 -9.79 4.56 5.32
C SER A 152 -8.33 5.01 5.26
N PHE A 153 -7.98 6.09 5.96
CA PHE A 153 -6.70 6.76 5.79
C PHE A 153 -5.68 6.36 6.86
N PRO A 154 -4.41 6.06 6.52
CA PRO A 154 -3.85 5.90 5.19
C PRO A 154 -4.02 4.45 4.68
N SER A 155 -3.84 4.26 3.37
CA SER A 155 -3.86 2.93 2.77
C SER A 155 -2.57 2.15 3.08
N GLY A 156 -2.67 1.13 3.92
CA GLY A 156 -1.52 0.28 4.28
C GLY A 156 -0.90 -0.49 3.11
N HIS A 157 -1.74 -0.94 2.17
CA HIS A 157 -1.30 -1.61 0.94
C HIS A 157 -0.46 -0.68 0.06
N THR A 158 -0.95 0.55 -0.13
CA THR A 158 -0.26 1.59 -0.93
C THR A 158 1.00 2.06 -0.24
N LEU A 159 1.00 2.13 1.10
CA LEU A 159 2.18 2.45 1.90
C LEU A 159 3.28 1.40 1.69
N PHE A 160 2.94 0.10 1.77
CA PHE A 160 3.90 -0.97 1.49
C PHE A 160 4.43 -0.90 0.05
N ALA A 161 3.53 -0.76 -0.93
CA ALA A 161 3.90 -0.64 -2.34
C ALA A 161 4.82 0.58 -2.58
N ALA A 162 4.54 1.72 -1.95
CA ALA A 162 5.37 2.91 -2.03
C ALA A 162 6.77 2.69 -1.42
N ILE A 163 6.87 2.00 -0.28
CA ILE A 163 8.17 1.61 0.32
C ILE A 163 8.95 0.73 -0.66
N CYS A 164 8.30 -0.26 -1.27
CA CYS A 164 8.93 -1.11 -2.26
C CYS A 164 9.42 -0.31 -3.48
N VAL A 165 8.60 0.60 -4.01
CA VAL A 165 8.96 1.48 -5.13
C VAL A 165 10.13 2.39 -4.77
N ALA A 166 10.13 3.00 -3.59
CA ALA A 166 11.19 3.89 -3.15
C ALA A 166 12.51 3.13 -3.01
N PHE A 167 12.49 1.98 -2.34
CA PHE A 167 13.68 1.21 -2.03
C PHE A 167 14.17 0.36 -3.21
N PHE A 168 13.36 -0.60 -3.69
CA PHE A 168 13.76 -1.49 -4.79
C PHE A 168 13.80 -0.75 -6.13
N GLY A 169 12.92 0.22 -6.34
CA GLY A 169 13.00 1.08 -7.52
C GLY A 169 14.32 1.84 -7.58
N ALA A 170 14.82 2.39 -6.46
CA ALA A 170 16.13 3.01 -6.40
C ALA A 170 17.26 2.04 -6.78
N VAL A 171 17.18 0.79 -6.30
CA VAL A 171 18.15 -0.27 -6.62
C VAL A 171 18.13 -0.60 -8.12
N PHE A 172 16.94 -0.82 -8.68
CA PHE A 172 16.78 -1.16 -10.09
C PHE A 172 17.19 -0.02 -11.02
N LEU A 173 16.79 1.22 -10.71
CA LEU A 173 17.17 2.40 -11.47
C LEU A 173 18.69 2.63 -11.45
N SER A 174 19.31 2.53 -10.27
CA SER A 174 20.77 2.70 -10.12
C SER A 174 21.58 1.61 -10.82
N ALA A 175 20.97 0.45 -11.04
CA ALA A 175 21.55 -0.67 -11.78
C ALA A 175 21.13 -0.70 -13.27
N LYS A 176 20.44 0.33 -13.76
CA LYS A 176 19.91 0.42 -15.14
C LYS A 176 18.99 -0.76 -15.52
N ARG A 177 18.33 -1.38 -14.55
CA ARG A 177 17.37 -2.49 -14.74
C ARG A 177 15.97 -1.94 -14.99
N TYR A 178 15.78 -1.21 -16.09
CA TYR A 178 14.53 -0.50 -16.38
C TYR A 178 13.31 -1.43 -16.48
N GLY A 179 13.46 -2.64 -17.05
CA GLY A 179 12.36 -3.62 -17.09
C GLY A 179 11.88 -4.05 -15.70
N ALA A 180 12.80 -4.24 -14.75
CA ALA A 180 12.45 -4.56 -13.36
C ALA A 180 11.75 -3.38 -12.66
N LEU A 181 12.19 -2.14 -12.94
CA LEU A 181 11.53 -0.93 -12.44
C LEU A 181 10.11 -0.80 -13.00
N VAL A 182 9.92 -1.00 -14.31
CA VAL A 182 8.59 -0.95 -14.93
C VAL A 182 7.68 -2.01 -14.33
N LEU A 183 8.16 -3.25 -14.17
CA LEU A 183 7.35 -4.31 -13.55
C LEU A 183 6.95 -3.97 -12.11
N LEU A 184 7.87 -3.41 -11.32
CA LEU A 184 7.58 -2.95 -9.96
C LEU A 184 6.53 -1.83 -9.94
N LEU A 185 6.65 -0.84 -10.84
CA LEU A 185 5.68 0.25 -10.95
C LEU A 185 4.30 -0.26 -11.39
N VAL A 186 4.24 -1.18 -12.36
CA VAL A 186 2.99 -1.81 -12.81
C VAL A 186 2.32 -2.56 -11.66
N TRP A 187 3.09 -3.37 -10.90
CA TRP A 187 2.57 -4.07 -9.74
C TRP A 187 2.03 -3.11 -8.68
N ALA A 188 2.82 -2.10 -8.27
CA ALA A 188 2.43 -1.13 -7.26
C ALA A 188 1.17 -0.35 -7.68
N SER A 189 1.12 0.05 -8.95
CA SER A 189 -0.03 0.75 -9.55
C SER A 189 -1.27 -0.15 -9.59
N SER A 190 -1.11 -1.44 -9.90
CA SER A 190 -2.20 -2.41 -9.89
C SER A 190 -2.73 -2.70 -8.47
N VAL A 191 -1.87 -2.67 -7.46
CA VAL A 191 -2.27 -2.71 -6.03
C VAL A 191 -3.10 -1.47 -5.69
N ALA A 192 -2.64 -0.27 -6.06
CA ALA A 192 -3.39 0.95 -5.80
C ALA A 192 -4.76 0.96 -6.51
N TYR A 193 -4.80 0.48 -7.76
CA TYR A 193 -6.04 0.31 -8.51
C TYR A 193 -7.01 -0.66 -7.82
N SER A 194 -6.53 -1.83 -7.36
CA SER A 194 -7.41 -2.81 -6.69
C SER A 194 -8.03 -2.23 -5.41
N ARG A 195 -7.33 -1.33 -4.72
CA ARG A 195 -7.85 -0.63 -3.53
C ARG A 195 -8.98 0.35 -3.84
N LEU A 196 -8.89 1.11 -4.93
CA LEU A 196 -10.00 1.94 -5.41
C LEU A 196 -11.15 1.07 -5.88
N TRP A 197 -10.82 0.01 -6.61
CA TRP A 197 -11.81 -0.87 -7.23
C TRP A 197 -12.65 -1.63 -6.22
N LEU A 198 -12.02 -2.06 -5.12
CA LEU A 198 -12.71 -2.69 -3.99
C LEU A 198 -13.56 -1.69 -3.19
N GLY A 199 -13.49 -0.38 -3.45
CA GLY A 199 -14.19 0.63 -2.66
C GLY A 199 -13.60 0.81 -1.26
N MET A 200 -12.32 0.46 -1.08
CA MET A 200 -11.67 0.50 0.24
C MET A 200 -11.06 1.85 0.58
N HIS A 201 -10.66 2.59 -0.46
CA HIS A 201 -9.91 3.82 -0.32
C HIS A 201 -10.31 4.82 -1.40
N ARG A 202 -10.12 6.10 -1.09
CA ARG A 202 -10.21 7.22 -2.04
C ARG A 202 -8.82 7.56 -2.60
N PRO A 203 -8.74 8.31 -3.71
CA PRO A 203 -7.47 8.82 -4.22
C PRO A 203 -6.60 9.50 -3.16
N VAL A 204 -7.23 10.31 -2.27
CA VAL A 204 -6.52 11.01 -1.18
C VAL A 204 -5.83 10.04 -0.21
N ASP A 205 -6.40 8.87 0.05
CA ASP A 205 -5.77 7.86 0.92
C ASP A 205 -4.51 7.26 0.28
N LEU A 206 -4.51 7.11 -1.05
CA LEU A 206 -3.37 6.59 -1.81
C LEU A 206 -2.24 7.61 -1.86
N PHE A 207 -2.57 8.85 -2.22
CA PHE A 207 -1.61 9.96 -2.25
C PHE A 207 -1.08 10.29 -0.85
N GLY A 208 -1.90 10.18 0.19
CA GLY A 208 -1.45 10.33 1.57
C GLY A 208 -0.43 9.27 1.99
N SER A 209 -0.69 7.99 1.70
CA SER A 209 0.30 6.92 1.93
C SER A 209 1.59 7.17 1.16
N TRP A 210 1.49 7.56 -0.11
CA TRP A 210 2.65 7.89 -0.95
C TRP A 210 3.45 9.07 -0.37
N ALA A 211 2.77 10.16 0.00
CA ALA A 211 3.40 11.37 0.52
C ALA A 211 4.08 11.08 1.86
N PHE A 212 3.42 10.32 2.73
CA PHE A 212 4.00 9.85 3.98
C PHE A 212 5.30 9.09 3.75
N VAL A 213 5.30 8.11 2.84
CA VAL A 213 6.51 7.35 2.50
C VAL A 213 7.58 8.24 1.89
N ALA A 214 7.22 9.21 1.03
CA ALA A 214 8.17 10.16 0.47
C ALA A 214 8.84 11.00 1.56
N VAL A 215 8.08 11.52 2.53
CA VAL A 215 8.60 12.28 3.68
C VAL A 215 9.53 11.41 4.52
N VAL A 216 9.09 10.21 4.91
CA VAL A 216 9.93 9.28 5.69
C VAL A 216 11.21 8.94 4.92
N PHE A 217 11.12 8.70 3.62
CA PHE A 217 12.28 8.36 2.79
C PHE A 217 13.27 9.52 2.65
N ILE A 218 12.81 10.78 2.64
CA ILE A 218 13.67 11.98 2.63
C ILE A 218 14.38 12.14 3.98
N LEU A 219 13.65 11.95 5.08
CA LEU A 219 14.17 12.16 6.43
C LEU A 219 15.13 11.04 6.88
N LEU A 220 14.97 9.83 6.33
CA LEU A 220 15.77 8.69 6.71
C LEU A 220 17.18 8.79 6.08
N PRO A 221 18.26 8.76 6.89
CA PRO A 221 19.61 8.95 6.39
C PRO A 221 20.03 7.81 5.44
N ASN A 222 20.66 8.17 4.32
CA ASN A 222 21.17 7.20 3.32
C ASN A 222 22.25 6.26 3.88
N HIS A 223 22.91 6.67 4.97
CA HIS A 223 23.91 5.88 5.67
C HIS A 223 23.55 5.85 7.15
N LEU A 224 23.50 4.65 7.73
CA LEU A 224 23.33 4.47 9.17
C LEU A 224 24.71 4.50 9.84
N PRO A 225 25.13 5.62 10.46
CA PRO A 225 26.51 5.82 10.92
C PRO A 225 26.95 4.80 11.97
N PHE A 226 26.01 4.35 12.82
CA PHE A 226 26.24 3.31 13.82
C PHE A 226 26.71 1.99 13.19
N VAL A 227 26.16 1.60 12.04
CA VAL A 227 26.52 0.36 11.35
C VAL A 227 27.93 0.44 10.78
N SER A 228 28.29 1.57 10.16
CA SER A 228 29.66 1.78 9.68
C SER A 228 30.68 1.78 10.82
N GLN A 229 30.35 2.40 11.96
CA GLN A 229 31.23 2.40 13.13
C GLN A 229 31.40 0.97 13.69
N TRP A 230 30.32 0.19 13.80
CA TRP A 230 30.37 -1.19 14.25
C TRP A 230 31.20 -2.10 13.34
N ILE A 231 30.96 -2.04 12.01
CA ILE A 231 31.73 -2.82 11.03
C ILE A 231 33.23 -2.44 11.12
N SER A 232 33.54 -1.15 11.25
CA SER A 232 34.94 -0.70 11.37
C SER A 232 35.64 -1.16 12.65
N ARG A 233 34.88 -1.42 13.72
CA ARG A 233 35.41 -1.97 14.98
C ARG A 233 35.69 -3.47 14.85
N LEU A 234 34.80 -4.22 14.21
CA LEU A 234 34.98 -5.65 13.95
C LEU A 234 36.13 -5.93 12.96
N ALA A 235 36.33 -5.06 11.97
CA ALA A 235 37.42 -5.21 11.00
C ALA A 235 38.82 -4.86 11.57
N LYS A 236 38.88 -4.29 12.77
CA LYS A 236 40.13 -3.95 13.48
C LYS A 236 40.51 -4.95 14.57
N GLN A 237 39.68 -5.96 14.82
CA GLN A 237 39.94 -7.10 15.69
C GLN A 237 40.35 -8.30 14.85
#